data_AF-A0A954KFK3-F1
#
_entry.id   AF-A0A954KFK3-F1
#
_cell.length_a   1.000
_cell.length_b   1.000
_cell.length_c   1.000
_cell.angle_alpha   90.00
_cell.angle_beta   90.00
_cell.angle_gamma   90.00
#
_symmetry.space_group_name_H-M   'P 1'
#
loop_
_entity.id
_entity.type
_entity.pdbx_description
1 polymer ?
#
loop_
_entity_poly.entity_id
_entity_poly.type
_entity_poly.pdbx_seq_one_letter_code
_entity_poly.pdbx_strand_id
1 'polypeptide(L)'
;MFQRLLALSVMLLIADGGFVAAQERFELAVPGSATRSAAELTASTLTITNQGKASAYSRDAKYDAPGFVAYSSTTLRQVIRWPNKGSGTMQIGTLTGFGAPLFRPSQMQITRVGGTPPPPPGTVPPPLPGGPVDINRSYRLTNGHLGPGRSLASDPGGITGMNFTGDIDSQSWQFVAAGPGTYRLINVALGNKFSLTSGAIGSQPTMQLTDQTSKAQLWRLTPQGTAFQLTNEALGPGAALDTDSAAPNTPFMAASSNATGQSWTLTKLEIEPTSRYRLTNEFLKAGRSLGAHASGATEMAATGQLDSQLWQFVLAGPQTYRITNVALGDKFSLAASTANPLPTMKPTDVTSNTQLWRIVSEGITFRLINESLGPGFSLDNDGAAPNDP
;
A
#
# COMPACT_ATOMS: atom_id res chain seq x y z
N MET A 1 35.85 39.52 42.53
CA MET A 1 36.83 38.40 42.50
C MET A 1 36.22 37.31 41.63
N PHE A 2 36.79 37.11 40.44
CA PHE A 2 36.70 35.99 39.48
C PHE A 2 35.47 35.05 39.49
N GLN A 3 34.64 35.10 38.45
CA GLN A 3 34.65 34.20 37.26
C GLN A 3 34.38 32.71 37.57
N ARG A 4 33.27 32.18 37.04
CA ARG A 4 33.29 31.13 36.00
C ARG A 4 31.94 31.04 35.29
N LEU A 5 31.98 31.28 33.98
CA LEU A 5 30.93 30.97 33.01
C LEU A 5 30.75 29.45 32.92
N LEU A 6 29.50 29.01 32.83
CA LEU A 6 29.14 27.84 32.02
C LEU A 6 28.06 28.29 31.04
N ALA A 7 28.43 28.42 29.76
CA ALA A 7 27.49 28.65 28.68
C ALA A 7 26.82 27.31 28.34
N LEU A 8 25.50 27.24 28.52
CA LEU A 8 24.68 26.16 27.96
C LEU A 8 23.88 26.75 26.80
N SER A 9 24.40 26.56 25.58
CA SER A 9 23.68 26.84 24.35
C SER A 9 22.51 25.87 24.23
N VAL A 10 21.29 26.35 24.47
CA VAL A 10 20.07 25.64 24.06
C VAL A 10 19.82 25.99 22.60
N MET A 11 20.23 25.09 21.71
CA MET A 11 19.91 25.13 20.29
C MET A 11 18.42 24.73 20.16
N LEU A 12 17.54 25.73 19.98
CA LEU A 12 16.14 25.50 19.64
C LEU A 12 16.08 25.09 18.17
N LEU A 13 16.09 23.78 17.90
CA LEU A 13 15.75 23.24 16.59
C LEU A 13 14.23 23.35 16.40
N ILE A 14 13.79 24.43 15.75
CA ILE A 14 12.48 24.46 15.10
C ILE A 14 12.63 23.59 13.85
N ALA A 15 12.27 22.31 13.97
CA ALA A 15 12.07 21.47 12.80
C ALA A 15 10.72 21.84 12.19
N ASP A 16 10.73 22.75 11.22
CA ASP A 16 9.64 22.91 10.26
C ASP A 16 9.56 21.62 9.43
N GLY A 17 8.83 20.64 9.95
CA GLY A 17 8.42 19.43 9.23
C GLY A 17 7.30 19.77 8.24
N GLY A 18 7.62 20.56 7.22
CA GLY A 18 6.73 20.76 6.09
C GLY A 18 6.51 19.42 5.38
N PHE A 19 5.27 18.93 5.37
CA PHE A 19 4.88 17.77 4.60
C PHE A 19 5.18 18.01 3.11
N VAL A 20 6.09 17.23 2.53
CA VAL A 20 6.36 17.26 1.09
C VAL A 20 5.20 16.53 0.40
N ALA A 21 4.35 17.27 -0.32
CA ALA A 21 3.29 16.71 -1.14
C ALA A 21 3.86 15.71 -2.18
N ALA A 22 3.11 14.65 -2.50
CA ALA A 22 3.51 13.67 -3.52
C ALA A 22 3.90 14.39 -4.83
N GLN A 23 5.15 14.21 -5.23
CA GLN A 23 5.78 14.93 -6.34
C GLN A 23 5.94 13.96 -7.52
N GLU A 24 5.18 14.16 -8.60
CA GLU A 24 5.30 13.40 -9.84
C GLU A 24 6.42 13.97 -10.72
N ARG A 25 7.20 13.11 -11.40
CA ARG A 25 8.32 13.51 -12.27
C ARG A 25 8.02 13.27 -13.75
N PHE A 26 8.40 14.24 -14.58
CA PHE A 26 8.21 14.23 -16.02
C PHE A 26 9.46 14.69 -16.76
N GLU A 27 9.64 14.16 -17.96
CA GLU A 27 10.60 14.62 -18.96
C GLU A 27 9.84 15.41 -20.02
N LEU A 28 10.41 16.54 -20.42
CA LEU A 28 9.94 17.39 -21.48
C LEU A 28 10.98 17.39 -22.59
N ALA A 29 10.60 16.93 -23.77
CA ALA A 29 11.51 16.83 -24.91
C ALA A 29 10.89 17.50 -26.14
N VAL A 30 11.70 18.22 -26.91
CA VAL A 30 11.30 18.63 -28.27
C VAL A 30 11.61 17.46 -29.22
N PRO A 31 10.62 16.86 -29.90
CA PRO A 31 10.87 15.75 -30.82
C PRO A 31 11.90 16.11 -31.88
N GLY A 32 12.92 15.27 -32.08
CA GLY A 32 14.00 15.52 -33.04
C GLY A 32 15.07 16.52 -32.61
N SER A 33 15.06 16.97 -31.34
CA SER A 33 16.07 17.88 -30.78
C SER A 33 16.78 17.26 -29.57
N ALA A 34 17.97 17.74 -29.22
CA ALA A 34 18.65 17.46 -27.95
C ALA A 34 18.07 18.26 -26.76
N THR A 35 17.12 19.16 -27.00
CA THR A 35 16.50 19.97 -25.94
C THR A 35 15.70 19.09 -24.99
N ARG A 36 16.03 19.16 -23.69
CA ARG A 36 15.39 18.42 -22.60
C ARG A 36 15.14 19.33 -21.40
N SER A 37 14.05 19.08 -20.69
CA SER A 37 13.75 19.68 -19.39
C SER A 37 13.08 18.64 -18.50
N ALA A 38 13.15 18.85 -17.19
CA ALA A 38 12.42 18.05 -16.23
C ALA A 38 11.26 18.86 -15.67
N ALA A 39 10.17 18.20 -15.30
CA ALA A 39 9.15 18.83 -14.47
C ALA A 39 8.81 17.98 -13.26
N GLU A 40 8.52 18.68 -12.18
CA GLU A 40 8.03 18.11 -10.94
C GLU A 40 6.65 18.73 -10.65
N LEU A 41 5.65 17.87 -10.48
CA LEU A 41 4.26 18.28 -10.31
C LEU A 41 3.73 17.80 -8.97
N THR A 42 3.11 18.71 -8.23
CA THR A 42 2.28 18.38 -7.06
C THR A 42 0.85 18.88 -7.31
N ALA A 43 -0.06 18.64 -6.37
CA ALA A 43 -1.41 19.20 -6.45
C ALA A 43 -1.44 20.75 -6.48
N SER A 44 -0.41 21.43 -5.97
CA SER A 44 -0.38 22.88 -5.78
C SER A 44 0.71 23.60 -6.55
N THR A 45 1.73 22.88 -7.03
CA THR A 45 2.91 23.46 -7.69
C THR A 45 3.33 22.67 -8.91
N LEU A 46 3.85 23.38 -9.90
CA LEU A 46 4.57 22.83 -11.03
C LEU A 46 5.94 23.51 -11.07
N THR A 47 7.01 22.71 -11.07
CA THR A 47 8.38 23.19 -11.24
C THR A 47 8.93 22.64 -12.53
N ILE A 48 9.40 23.49 -13.44
CA ILE A 48 10.06 23.07 -14.69
C ILE A 48 11.53 23.47 -14.61
N THR A 49 12.43 22.49 -14.72
CA THR A 49 13.88 22.68 -14.70
C THR A 49 14.44 22.51 -16.11
N ASN A 50 15.00 23.59 -16.65
CA ASN A 50 15.67 23.59 -17.95
C ASN A 50 17.14 24.02 -17.77
N GLN A 51 18.08 23.17 -18.18
CA GLN A 51 19.53 23.44 -18.05
C GLN A 51 19.96 23.91 -16.65
N GLY A 52 19.40 23.31 -15.60
CA GLY A 52 19.69 23.66 -14.20
C GLY A 52 18.94 24.89 -13.67
N LYS A 53 18.19 25.61 -14.50
CA LYS A 53 17.33 26.73 -14.07
C LYS A 53 15.90 26.28 -13.83
N ALA A 54 15.43 26.42 -12.59
CA ALA A 54 14.07 26.07 -12.20
C ALA A 54 13.10 27.25 -12.38
N SER A 55 11.93 26.97 -12.95
CA SER A 55 10.80 27.87 -13.08
C SER A 55 9.63 27.32 -12.28
N ALA A 56 9.16 28.05 -11.28
CA ALA A 56 8.06 27.62 -10.41
C ALA A 56 6.72 28.29 -10.80
N TYR A 57 5.66 27.50 -10.77
CA TYR A 57 4.29 27.88 -11.06
C TYR A 57 3.37 27.36 -9.94
N SER A 58 2.36 28.14 -9.58
CA SER A 58 1.34 27.78 -8.59
C SER A 58 0.04 27.38 -9.27
N ARG A 59 -0.69 26.43 -8.70
CA ARG A 59 -1.98 25.96 -9.20
C ARG A 59 -2.97 27.12 -9.35
N ASP A 60 -3.55 27.29 -10.53
CA ASP A 60 -4.43 28.41 -10.85
C ASP A 60 -5.67 27.95 -11.64
N ALA A 61 -6.73 27.57 -10.93
CA ALA A 61 -7.93 26.96 -11.50
C ALA A 61 -8.68 27.86 -12.49
N LYS A 62 -8.48 29.19 -12.42
CA LYS A 62 -9.14 30.14 -13.33
C LYS A 62 -8.76 29.93 -14.80
N TYR A 63 -7.65 29.23 -15.06
CA TYR A 63 -7.14 28.98 -16.41
C TYR A 63 -7.28 27.53 -16.86
N ASP A 64 -7.97 26.68 -16.12
CA ASP A 64 -8.21 25.29 -16.52
C ASP A 64 -8.94 25.20 -17.87
N ALA A 65 -8.81 24.05 -18.52
CA ALA A 65 -9.52 23.74 -19.75
C ALA A 65 -9.81 22.24 -19.81
N PRO A 66 -10.75 21.78 -20.65
CA PRO A 66 -10.98 20.36 -20.85
C PRO A 66 -9.67 19.63 -21.20
N GLY A 67 -9.27 18.68 -20.35
CA GLY A 67 -8.04 17.92 -20.52
C GLY A 67 -6.77 18.59 -19.97
N PHE A 68 -6.86 19.77 -19.34
CA PHE A 68 -5.71 20.49 -18.79
C PHE A 68 -5.96 21.07 -17.37
N VAL A 69 -4.93 20.99 -16.52
CA VAL A 69 -4.83 21.67 -15.23
C VAL A 69 -3.86 22.83 -15.38
N ALA A 70 -4.27 24.04 -14.98
CA ALA A 70 -3.44 25.23 -15.14
C ALA A 70 -2.60 25.58 -13.90
N TYR A 71 -1.39 26.06 -14.16
CA TYR A 71 -0.45 26.60 -13.18
C TYR A 71 0.06 27.95 -13.69
N SER A 72 0.05 28.99 -12.86
CA SER A 72 0.51 30.32 -13.25
C SER A 72 1.72 30.78 -12.44
N SER A 73 2.53 31.64 -13.05
CA SER A 73 3.65 32.30 -12.40
C SER A 73 3.58 33.79 -12.74
N THR A 74 3.28 34.60 -11.72
CA THR A 74 3.25 36.06 -11.84
C THR A 74 4.65 36.62 -12.13
N THR A 75 5.67 36.02 -11.55
CA THR A 75 7.09 36.37 -11.77
C THR A 75 7.50 36.14 -13.22
N LEU A 76 7.09 35.01 -13.81
CA LEU A 76 7.41 34.69 -15.21
C LEU A 76 6.39 35.28 -16.20
N ARG A 77 5.31 35.90 -15.69
CA ARG A 77 4.14 36.35 -16.47
C ARG A 77 3.62 35.27 -17.42
N GLN A 78 3.54 34.04 -16.93
CA GLN A 78 3.19 32.87 -17.74
C GLN A 78 2.16 31.98 -17.05
N VAL A 79 1.39 31.26 -17.87
CA VAL A 79 0.46 30.21 -17.45
C VAL A 79 0.78 28.96 -18.25
N ILE A 80 0.91 27.84 -17.55
CA ILE A 80 1.10 26.51 -18.13
C ILE A 80 -0.19 25.73 -17.94
N ARG A 81 -0.76 25.24 -19.04
CA ARG A 81 -1.81 24.22 -19.02
C ARG A 81 -1.16 22.86 -19.18
N TRP A 82 -1.12 22.14 -18.08
CA TRP A 82 -0.56 20.81 -17.97
C TRP A 82 -1.60 19.75 -18.37
N PRO A 83 -1.31 18.81 -19.28
CA PRO A 83 -2.27 17.78 -19.66
C PRO A 83 -2.65 16.88 -18.48
N ASN A 84 -3.94 16.68 -18.24
CA ASN A 84 -4.45 15.87 -17.12
C ASN A 84 -3.99 14.41 -17.17
N LYS A 85 -3.65 13.93 -18.37
CA LYS A 85 -3.14 12.57 -18.61
C LYS A 85 -1.65 12.42 -18.24
N GLY A 86 -0.96 13.50 -17.90
CA GLY A 86 0.47 13.47 -17.61
C GLY A 86 1.36 13.18 -18.82
N SER A 87 0.82 13.34 -20.04
CA SER A 87 1.54 13.13 -21.29
C SER A 87 0.98 14.00 -22.42
N GLY A 88 1.78 14.23 -23.46
CA GLY A 88 1.42 15.01 -24.64
C GLY A 88 1.86 16.47 -24.57
N THR A 89 1.24 17.33 -25.38
CA THR A 89 1.64 18.73 -25.53
C THR A 89 1.00 19.62 -24.47
N MET A 90 1.80 20.28 -23.62
CA MET A 90 1.29 21.37 -22.75
C MET A 90 0.97 22.63 -23.56
N GLN A 91 0.14 23.52 -22.99
CA GLN A 91 -0.07 24.86 -23.56
C GLN A 91 0.58 25.93 -22.70
N ILE A 92 1.13 26.96 -23.34
CA ILE A 92 1.78 28.10 -22.69
C ILE A 92 0.97 29.35 -23.03
N GLY A 93 0.51 30.06 -22.01
CA GLY A 93 -0.13 31.36 -22.10
C GLY A 93 0.75 32.47 -21.50
N THR A 94 0.68 33.66 -22.08
CA THR A 94 1.40 34.85 -21.57
C THR A 94 0.42 35.78 -20.88
N LEU A 95 0.76 36.24 -19.67
CA LEU A 95 -0.02 37.20 -18.90
C LEU A 95 0.36 38.63 -19.33
N THR A 96 -0.47 39.26 -20.16
CA THR A 96 -0.22 40.60 -20.73
C THR A 96 -0.71 41.76 -19.86
N GLY A 97 -1.18 41.50 -18.63
CA GLY A 97 -1.69 42.52 -17.70
C GLY A 97 -3.09 43.06 -18.05
N PHE A 98 -3.50 43.01 -19.32
CA PHE A 98 -4.85 43.28 -19.79
C PHE A 98 -5.29 42.16 -20.75
N GLY A 99 -6.47 41.59 -20.50
CA GLY A 99 -7.06 40.50 -21.30
C GLY A 99 -6.75 39.07 -20.80
N ALA A 100 -7.50 38.09 -21.33
CA ALA A 100 -7.25 36.68 -21.07
C ALA A 100 -5.96 36.21 -21.77
N PRO A 101 -5.14 35.36 -21.15
CA PRO A 101 -3.92 34.86 -21.78
C PRO A 101 -4.24 34.08 -23.05
N LEU A 102 -3.54 34.40 -24.14
CA LEU A 102 -3.59 33.63 -25.38
C LEU A 102 -2.70 32.39 -25.22
N PHE A 103 -3.30 31.21 -25.31
CA PHE A 103 -2.60 29.94 -25.18
C PHE A 103 -2.12 29.44 -26.54
N ARG A 104 -0.87 28.97 -26.58
CA ARG A 104 -0.30 28.22 -27.71
C ARG A 104 0.19 26.86 -27.27
N PRO A 105 0.13 25.83 -28.12
CA PRO A 105 0.81 24.55 -27.86
C PRO A 105 2.32 24.77 -27.67
N SER A 106 2.91 24.06 -26.72
CA SER A 106 4.36 23.96 -26.59
C SER A 106 4.95 23.07 -27.69
N GLN A 107 6.22 23.27 -28.02
CA GLN A 107 6.98 22.30 -28.84
C GLN A 107 7.47 21.10 -28.02
N MET A 108 7.39 21.18 -26.70
CA MET A 108 7.78 20.10 -25.80
C MET A 108 6.65 19.07 -25.62
N GLN A 109 7.00 17.80 -25.78
CA GLN A 109 6.19 16.65 -25.40
C GLN A 109 6.52 16.24 -23.97
N ILE A 110 5.47 16.02 -23.18
CA ILE A 110 5.56 15.53 -21.82
C ILE A 110 5.53 14.00 -21.84
N THR A 111 6.52 13.40 -21.19
CA THR A 111 6.56 11.97 -20.90
C THR A 111 6.72 11.81 -19.41
N ARG A 112 5.83 11.06 -18.75
CA ARG A 112 6.00 10.71 -17.35
C ARG A 112 7.22 9.81 -17.20
N VAL A 113 8.18 10.20 -16.36
CA VAL A 113 9.38 9.41 -16.12
C VAL A 113 9.06 8.42 -15.02
N GLY A 114 8.65 7.20 -15.41
CA GLY A 114 8.23 6.15 -14.47
C GLY A 114 7.25 5.13 -15.07
N GLY A 115 7.60 4.51 -16.20
CA GLY A 115 6.86 3.40 -16.81
C GLY A 115 7.39 3.07 -18.21
N THR A 116 7.75 1.80 -18.44
CA THR A 116 8.23 1.24 -19.72
C THR A 116 7.21 1.39 -20.88
N PRO A 117 7.65 1.29 -22.15
CA PRO A 117 6.79 1.49 -23.34
C PRO A 117 5.59 0.53 -23.39
N PRO A 118 4.50 0.88 -24.08
CA PRO A 118 3.25 0.12 -24.07
C PRO A 118 3.42 -1.26 -24.74
N PRO A 119 2.92 -2.36 -24.14
CA PRO A 119 2.92 -3.67 -24.76
C PRO A 119 1.70 -3.86 -25.70
N PRO A 120 1.70 -4.91 -26.55
CA PRO A 120 0.70 -5.11 -27.60
C PRO A 120 -0.72 -5.39 -27.07
N PRO A 121 -1.77 -5.12 -27.88
CA PRO A 121 -3.16 -5.34 -27.48
C PRO A 121 -3.44 -6.83 -27.22
N GLY A 122 -3.91 -7.17 -26.01
CA GLY A 122 -4.38 -8.53 -25.67
C GLY A 122 -3.85 -9.10 -24.36
N THR A 123 -2.99 -8.39 -23.64
CA THR A 123 -2.55 -8.79 -22.30
C THR A 123 -3.18 -7.89 -21.24
N VAL A 124 -3.82 -8.50 -20.24
CA VAL A 124 -4.33 -7.78 -19.06
C VAL A 124 -3.17 -6.98 -18.45
N PRO A 125 -3.26 -5.65 -18.28
CA PRO A 125 -2.15 -4.88 -17.78
C PRO A 125 -1.81 -5.32 -16.34
N PRO A 126 -0.54 -5.60 -16.01
CA PRO A 126 -0.14 -5.73 -14.62
C PRO A 126 -0.33 -4.38 -13.90
N PRO A 127 -0.66 -4.42 -12.61
CA PRO A 127 -1.19 -3.26 -11.92
C PRO A 127 -0.11 -2.17 -11.71
N LEU A 128 -0.49 -0.91 -11.91
CA LEU A 128 0.37 0.28 -11.83
C LEU A 128 0.92 0.50 -10.41
N PRO A 129 2.25 0.50 -10.19
CA PRO A 129 2.85 0.94 -8.93
C PRO A 129 2.67 2.46 -8.76
N GLY A 130 2.27 2.91 -7.56
CA GLY A 130 2.29 4.34 -7.20
C GLY A 130 1.04 4.87 -6.48
N GLY A 131 0.06 4.02 -6.18
CA GLY A 131 -1.04 4.34 -5.28
C GLY A 131 -0.62 4.41 -3.80
N PRO A 132 -1.44 4.99 -2.89
CA PRO A 132 -1.23 4.90 -1.45
C PRO A 132 -1.21 3.47 -0.90
N VAL A 133 -1.54 2.47 -1.72
CA VAL A 133 -1.58 1.05 -1.38
C VAL A 133 -0.69 0.28 -2.35
N ASP A 134 0.11 -0.63 -1.82
CA ASP A 134 0.77 -1.71 -2.55
C ASP A 134 -0.29 -2.73 -3.01
N ILE A 135 -0.68 -2.65 -4.29
CA ILE A 135 -1.73 -3.45 -4.92
C ILE A 135 -1.38 -4.95 -5.07
N ASN A 136 -0.12 -5.33 -4.81
CA ASN A 136 0.29 -6.74 -4.83
C ASN A 136 0.11 -7.40 -3.46
N ARG A 137 -0.53 -6.70 -2.53
CA ARG A 137 -0.67 -7.09 -1.14
C ARG A 137 -2.10 -6.89 -0.68
N SER A 138 -2.51 -7.72 0.25
CA SER A 138 -3.78 -7.52 0.92
C SER A 138 -3.63 -6.67 2.18
N TYR A 139 -4.76 -6.11 2.60
CA TYR A 139 -4.84 -5.25 3.77
C TYR A 139 -6.00 -5.68 4.65
N ARG A 140 -5.80 -5.44 5.94
CA ARG A 140 -6.88 -5.39 6.91
C ARG A 140 -7.31 -3.93 7.08
N LEU A 141 -8.62 -3.68 6.98
CA LEU A 141 -9.21 -2.36 7.17
C LEU A 141 -9.84 -2.29 8.56
N THR A 142 -9.30 -1.44 9.42
CA THR A 142 -9.87 -1.13 10.74
C THR A 142 -10.37 0.31 10.77
N ASN A 143 -11.29 0.63 11.66
CA ASN A 143 -11.93 1.94 11.72
C ASN A 143 -11.49 2.73 12.96
N GLY A 144 -11.29 4.03 12.80
CA GLY A 144 -10.85 4.92 13.88
C GLY A 144 -11.85 5.05 15.02
N HIS A 145 -13.15 4.90 14.77
CA HIS A 145 -14.19 4.95 15.79
C HIS A 145 -14.26 3.66 16.62
N LEU A 146 -14.19 2.51 15.96
CA LEU A 146 -14.29 1.19 16.61
C LEU A 146 -12.95 0.68 17.15
N GLY A 147 -11.86 1.31 16.74
CA GLY A 147 -10.50 0.92 17.09
C GLY A 147 -10.01 -0.32 16.33
N PRO A 148 -8.79 -0.80 16.66
CA PRO A 148 -8.12 -1.88 15.93
C PRO A 148 -8.71 -3.28 16.21
N GLY A 149 -9.65 -3.40 17.14
CA GLY A 149 -10.29 -4.67 17.50
C GLY A 149 -11.46 -5.06 16.58
N ARG A 150 -11.85 -4.20 15.64
CA ARG A 150 -12.86 -4.51 14.62
C ARG A 150 -12.35 -4.20 13.22
N SER A 151 -12.56 -5.15 12.31
CA SER A 151 -12.18 -5.05 10.90
C SER A 151 -13.39 -5.10 9.99
N LEU A 152 -13.32 -4.41 8.86
CA LEU A 152 -14.26 -4.60 7.76
C LEU A 152 -14.13 -6.05 7.25
N ALA A 153 -15.26 -6.74 7.20
CA ALA A 153 -15.37 -8.11 6.74
C ALA A 153 -16.46 -8.26 5.68
N SER A 154 -16.42 -9.34 4.91
CA SER A 154 -17.56 -9.82 4.12
C SER A 154 -17.91 -11.25 4.51
N ASP A 155 -19.19 -11.54 4.63
CA ASP A 155 -19.67 -12.92 4.76
C ASP A 155 -19.75 -13.63 3.39
N PRO A 156 -20.01 -14.95 3.35
CA PRO A 156 -20.18 -15.70 2.11
C PRO A 156 -21.36 -15.25 1.24
N GLY A 157 -22.34 -14.54 1.82
CA GLY A 157 -23.47 -13.95 1.11
C GLY A 157 -23.17 -12.57 0.50
N GLY A 158 -21.98 -12.03 0.75
CA GLY A 158 -21.56 -10.72 0.27
C GLY A 158 -22.03 -9.54 1.13
N ILE A 159 -22.56 -9.80 2.33
CA ILE A 159 -22.92 -8.75 3.28
C ILE A 159 -21.66 -8.33 4.04
N THR A 160 -21.45 -7.01 4.14
CA THR A 160 -20.28 -6.47 4.84
C THR A 160 -20.56 -6.20 6.31
N GLY A 161 -19.54 -6.20 7.17
CA GLY A 161 -19.74 -5.93 8.60
C GLY A 161 -18.46 -5.55 9.30
N MET A 162 -18.57 -4.97 10.50
CA MET A 162 -17.44 -4.70 11.38
C MET A 162 -17.30 -5.81 12.43
N ASN A 163 -16.56 -6.86 12.07
CA ASN A 163 -16.38 -8.05 12.90
C ASN A 163 -15.14 -7.93 13.79
N PHE A 164 -15.07 -8.74 14.85
CA PHE A 164 -13.86 -8.84 15.67
C PHE A 164 -12.66 -9.18 14.80
N THR A 165 -11.60 -8.41 14.93
CA THR A 165 -10.38 -8.56 14.13
C THR A 165 -9.74 -9.94 14.36
N GLY A 166 -9.43 -10.64 13.27
CA GLY A 166 -8.73 -11.91 13.28
C GLY A 166 -8.06 -12.22 11.93
N ASP A 167 -7.34 -13.34 11.83
CA ASP A 167 -6.66 -13.75 10.60
C ASP A 167 -7.53 -14.70 9.79
N ILE A 168 -8.52 -14.11 9.16
CA ILE A 168 -9.45 -14.81 8.30
C ILE A 168 -9.55 -14.06 6.99
N ASP A 169 -9.65 -14.80 5.90
CA ASP A 169 -9.70 -14.26 4.54
C ASP A 169 -10.86 -13.29 4.35
N SER A 170 -11.94 -13.46 5.11
CA SER A 170 -13.10 -12.57 5.08
C SER A 170 -12.80 -11.16 5.55
N GLN A 171 -11.66 -10.92 6.20
CA GLN A 171 -11.17 -9.60 6.63
C GLN A 171 -9.94 -9.12 5.84
N SER A 172 -9.54 -9.87 4.81
CA SER A 172 -8.42 -9.52 3.95
C SER A 172 -8.94 -8.91 2.65
N TRP A 173 -8.39 -7.75 2.29
CA TRP A 173 -8.85 -6.93 1.16
C TRP A 173 -7.71 -6.63 0.19
N GLN A 174 -7.91 -7.00 -1.07
CA GLN A 174 -7.02 -6.65 -2.18
C GLN A 174 -7.53 -5.41 -2.90
N PHE A 175 -6.60 -4.53 -3.26
CA PHE A 175 -6.87 -3.33 -4.04
C PHE A 175 -6.45 -3.55 -5.49
N VAL A 176 -7.42 -3.58 -6.39
CA VAL A 176 -7.16 -3.67 -7.84
C VAL A 176 -7.27 -2.27 -8.43
N ALA A 177 -6.17 -1.78 -9.01
CA ALA A 177 -6.16 -0.48 -9.68
C ALA A 177 -7.19 -0.43 -10.82
N ALA A 178 -8.06 0.58 -10.81
CA ALA A 178 -9.09 0.81 -11.82
C ALA A 178 -8.92 2.14 -12.56
N GLY A 179 -7.99 2.99 -12.10
CA GLY A 179 -7.68 4.29 -12.66
C GLY A 179 -6.79 5.10 -11.70
N PRO A 180 -6.45 6.35 -12.04
CA PRO A 180 -5.61 7.20 -11.19
C PRO A 180 -6.22 7.44 -9.79
N GLY A 181 -5.67 6.75 -8.78
CA GLY A 181 -6.11 6.83 -7.38
C GLY A 181 -7.47 6.17 -7.10
N THR A 182 -7.94 5.32 -8.01
CA THR A 182 -9.23 4.65 -7.91
C THR A 182 -9.04 3.13 -7.97
N TYR A 183 -9.75 2.41 -7.11
CA TYR A 183 -9.56 0.99 -6.84
C TYR A 183 -10.89 0.24 -6.82
N ARG A 184 -10.82 -1.05 -7.19
CA ARG A 184 -11.81 -2.04 -6.77
C ARG A 184 -11.28 -2.74 -5.54
N LEU A 185 -12.14 -2.92 -4.54
CA LEU A 185 -11.82 -3.64 -3.33
C LEU A 185 -12.38 -5.05 -3.45
N ILE A 186 -11.49 -6.04 -3.38
CA ILE A 186 -11.80 -7.46 -3.49
C ILE A 186 -11.60 -8.08 -2.12
N ASN A 187 -12.59 -8.81 -1.64
CA ASN A 187 -12.43 -9.61 -0.43
C ASN A 187 -11.78 -10.94 -0.78
N VAL A 188 -10.72 -11.32 -0.07
CA VAL A 188 -9.95 -12.53 -0.39
C VAL A 188 -10.81 -13.79 -0.29
N ALA A 189 -11.72 -13.89 0.69
CA ALA A 189 -12.59 -15.06 0.87
C ALA A 189 -13.59 -15.26 -0.29
N LEU A 190 -14.02 -14.19 -0.95
CA LEU A 190 -14.97 -14.27 -2.07
C LEU A 190 -14.27 -14.34 -3.44
N GLY A 191 -13.00 -13.92 -3.49
CA GLY A 191 -12.20 -13.88 -4.70
C GLY A 191 -12.59 -12.76 -5.69
N ASN A 192 -11.88 -12.71 -6.81
CA ASN A 192 -11.88 -11.60 -7.76
C ASN A 192 -13.16 -11.43 -8.61
N LYS A 193 -14.13 -12.35 -8.48
CA LYS A 193 -15.42 -12.25 -9.18
C LYS A 193 -16.34 -11.19 -8.57
N PHE A 194 -16.07 -10.79 -7.32
CA PHE A 194 -16.89 -9.83 -6.59
C PHE A 194 -16.06 -8.62 -6.19
N SER A 195 -16.68 -7.45 -6.20
CA SER A 195 -16.08 -6.21 -5.69
C SER A 195 -17.04 -5.47 -4.78
N LEU A 196 -16.46 -4.76 -3.82
CA LEU A 196 -17.21 -3.94 -2.88
C LEU A 196 -17.98 -2.87 -3.67
N THR A 197 -19.30 -2.85 -3.51
CA THR A 197 -20.21 -1.96 -4.22
C THR A 197 -20.92 -1.07 -3.21
N SER A 198 -20.88 0.24 -3.42
CA SER A 198 -21.66 1.18 -2.61
C SER A 198 -23.15 1.08 -2.94
N GLY A 199 -24.00 1.19 -1.92
CA GLY A 199 -25.40 1.58 -2.08
C GLY A 199 -25.56 3.10 -2.15
N ALA A 200 -26.80 3.58 -2.00
CA ALA A 200 -27.06 5.01 -1.78
C ALA A 200 -26.50 5.47 -0.42
N ILE A 201 -26.47 6.78 -0.18
CA ILE A 201 -26.18 7.31 1.17
C ILE A 201 -27.19 6.71 2.17
N GLY A 202 -26.70 6.30 3.34
CA GLY A 202 -27.42 5.55 4.36
C GLY A 202 -27.45 4.04 4.14
N SER A 203 -26.98 3.54 3.00
CA SER A 203 -26.99 2.11 2.69
C SER A 203 -25.66 1.44 3.04
N GLN A 204 -25.75 0.19 3.46
CA GLN A 204 -24.61 -0.70 3.63
C GLN A 204 -24.00 -1.08 2.28
N PRO A 205 -22.68 -1.06 2.12
CA PRO A 205 -22.03 -1.58 0.91
C PRO A 205 -22.08 -3.11 0.90
N THR A 206 -22.16 -3.70 -0.28
CA THR A 206 -22.21 -5.17 -0.45
C THR A 206 -21.23 -5.64 -1.51
N MET A 207 -20.85 -6.91 -1.45
CA MET A 207 -20.05 -7.55 -2.49
C MET A 207 -20.96 -7.96 -3.64
N GLN A 208 -20.71 -7.43 -4.83
CA GLN A 208 -21.49 -7.75 -6.03
C GLN A 208 -20.56 -8.20 -7.14
N LEU A 209 -21.09 -8.89 -8.14
CA LEU A 209 -20.32 -9.30 -9.32
C LEU A 209 -19.60 -8.08 -9.91
N THR A 210 -18.32 -8.25 -10.18
CA THR A 210 -17.47 -7.18 -10.69
C THR A 210 -17.94 -6.76 -12.08
N ASP A 211 -18.39 -5.51 -12.19
CA ASP A 211 -18.71 -4.80 -13.41
C ASP A 211 -17.60 -3.78 -13.68
N GLN A 212 -16.95 -3.92 -14.84
CA GLN A 212 -15.84 -3.06 -15.23
C GLN A 212 -16.27 -1.61 -15.51
N THR A 213 -17.56 -1.37 -15.70
CA THR A 213 -18.14 -0.07 -16.02
C THR A 213 -18.83 0.61 -14.83
N SER A 214 -19.11 -0.15 -13.75
CA SER A 214 -19.85 0.37 -12.59
C SER A 214 -18.98 1.30 -11.74
N LYS A 215 -19.39 2.58 -11.66
CA LYS A 215 -18.78 3.56 -10.75
C LYS A 215 -19.04 3.25 -9.28
N ALA A 216 -20.12 2.51 -8.97
CA ALA A 216 -20.45 2.13 -7.59
C ALA A 216 -19.43 1.13 -7.00
N GLN A 217 -18.60 0.51 -7.85
CA GLN A 217 -17.53 -0.41 -7.47
C GLN A 217 -16.14 0.26 -7.43
N LEU A 218 -16.09 1.56 -7.67
CA LEU A 218 -14.86 2.32 -7.75
C LEU A 218 -14.69 3.19 -6.50
N TRP A 219 -13.61 2.93 -5.78
CA TRP A 219 -13.29 3.56 -4.50
C TRP A 219 -12.04 4.40 -4.62
N ARG A 220 -12.08 5.60 -4.06
CA ARG A 220 -10.94 6.50 -3.95
C ARG A 220 -10.48 6.57 -2.51
N LEU A 221 -9.17 6.43 -2.31
CA LEU A 221 -8.53 6.49 -1.00
C LEU A 221 -7.87 7.85 -0.85
N THR A 222 -8.38 8.66 0.08
CA THR A 222 -7.84 9.98 0.39
C THR A 222 -7.11 9.91 1.73
N PRO A 223 -5.78 10.12 1.77
CA PRO A 223 -5.04 10.13 3.04
C PRO A 223 -5.55 11.22 4.01
N GLN A 224 -5.68 10.85 5.29
CA GLN A 224 -6.01 11.72 6.42
C GLN A 224 -5.04 11.40 7.57
N GLY A 225 -3.82 11.97 7.52
CA GLY A 225 -2.74 11.60 8.44
C GLY A 225 -2.27 10.17 8.21
N THR A 226 -2.38 9.32 9.23
CA THR A 226 -2.02 7.88 9.15
C THR A 226 -3.17 6.98 8.69
N ALA A 227 -4.35 7.55 8.48
CA ALA A 227 -5.55 6.83 8.06
C ALA A 227 -6.00 7.31 6.67
N PHE A 228 -7.08 6.72 6.17
CA PHE A 228 -7.69 7.02 4.88
C PHE A 228 -9.18 7.27 5.03
N GLN A 229 -9.71 8.19 4.24
CA GLN A 229 -11.13 8.24 3.93
C GLN A 229 -11.37 7.52 2.60
N LEU A 230 -12.39 6.66 2.57
CA LEU A 230 -12.78 5.90 1.38
C LEU A 230 -14.04 6.51 0.80
N THR A 231 -13.94 7.16 -0.35
CA THR A 231 -15.10 7.72 -1.08
C THR A 231 -15.44 6.88 -2.30
N ASN A 232 -16.70 6.91 -2.74
CA ASN A 232 -17.14 6.16 -3.91
C ASN A 232 -17.37 7.06 -5.14
N GLU A 233 -16.91 6.63 -6.32
CA GLU A 233 -17.00 7.43 -7.55
C GLU A 233 -18.44 7.61 -8.07
N ALA A 234 -19.40 6.74 -7.70
CA ALA A 234 -20.81 6.94 -8.07
C ALA A 234 -21.51 8.01 -7.24
N LEU A 235 -21.12 8.15 -5.97
CA LEU A 235 -21.70 9.13 -5.05
C LEU A 235 -20.92 10.45 -5.03
N GLY A 236 -19.70 10.44 -5.58
CA GLY A 236 -18.81 11.59 -5.60
C GLY A 236 -18.06 11.78 -4.27
N PRO A 237 -17.20 12.82 -4.17
CA PRO A 237 -16.34 13.05 -3.01
C PRO A 237 -17.10 13.42 -1.73
N GLY A 238 -18.38 13.77 -1.86
CA GLY A 238 -19.26 14.11 -0.73
C GLY A 238 -19.85 12.92 0.01
N ALA A 239 -19.54 11.67 -0.39
CA ALA A 239 -19.95 10.48 0.34
C ALA A 239 -18.78 9.52 0.62
N ALA A 240 -18.66 9.09 1.87
CA ALA A 240 -17.59 8.25 2.37
C ALA A 240 -18.13 6.99 3.06
N LEU A 241 -17.32 5.94 3.07
CA LEU A 241 -17.55 4.76 3.89
C LEU A 241 -17.41 5.14 5.36
N ASP A 242 -18.44 4.86 6.13
CA ASP A 242 -18.58 5.18 7.53
C ASP A 242 -18.96 3.93 8.33
N THR A 243 -18.88 4.03 9.65
CA THR A 243 -19.43 3.07 10.60
C THR A 243 -19.76 3.81 11.90
N ASP A 244 -20.75 3.30 12.62
CA ASP A 244 -21.14 3.82 13.93
C ASP A 244 -20.85 2.80 15.03
N SER A 245 -21.08 3.20 16.28
CA SER A 245 -21.02 2.32 17.46
C SER A 245 -22.38 1.70 17.80
N ALA A 246 -23.40 1.93 16.98
CA ALA A 246 -24.72 1.35 17.22
C ALA A 246 -24.68 -0.10 16.76
N ALA A 247 -24.94 -1.04 17.67
CA ALA A 247 -25.01 -2.46 17.30
C ALA A 247 -25.96 -2.63 16.09
N PRO A 248 -25.50 -3.22 14.98
CA PRO A 248 -24.36 -4.15 14.89
C PRO A 248 -23.01 -3.58 14.39
N ASN A 249 -22.78 -2.27 14.48
CA ASN A 249 -21.61 -1.55 13.93
C ASN A 249 -21.52 -1.72 12.41
N THR A 250 -22.65 -1.58 11.73
CA THR A 250 -22.74 -1.83 10.29
C THR A 250 -21.95 -0.76 9.53
N PRO A 251 -21.12 -1.13 8.54
CA PRO A 251 -20.55 -0.13 7.64
C PRO A 251 -21.64 0.44 6.72
N PHE A 252 -21.63 1.73 6.45
CA PHE A 252 -22.62 2.39 5.58
C PHE A 252 -22.01 3.57 4.83
N MET A 253 -22.68 4.02 3.77
CA MET A 253 -22.27 5.25 3.07
C MET A 253 -22.84 6.47 3.80
N ALA A 254 -22.01 7.42 4.20
CA ALA A 254 -22.42 8.65 4.86
C ALA A 254 -21.95 9.88 4.09
N ALA A 255 -22.46 11.06 4.45
CA ALA A 255 -21.89 12.32 3.96
C ALA A 255 -20.44 12.47 4.47
N SER A 256 -19.52 12.83 3.57
CA SER A 256 -18.10 12.98 3.91
C SER A 256 -17.89 14.03 4.99
N SER A 257 -17.12 13.69 6.01
CA SER A 257 -16.74 14.55 7.13
C SER A 257 -15.38 14.13 7.69
N ASN A 258 -14.93 14.76 8.78
CA ASN A 258 -13.74 14.35 9.53
C ASN A 258 -14.09 13.44 10.74
N ALA A 259 -15.27 12.80 10.72
CA ALA A 259 -15.68 11.90 11.78
C ALA A 259 -14.77 10.67 11.86
N THR A 260 -14.50 10.18 13.07
CA THR A 260 -13.66 9.00 13.29
C THR A 260 -14.25 7.74 12.64
N GLY A 261 -15.56 7.70 12.43
CA GLY A 261 -16.26 6.62 11.72
C GLY A 261 -15.90 6.53 10.23
N GLN A 262 -15.33 7.59 9.65
CA GLN A 262 -14.87 7.63 8.26
C GLN A 262 -13.36 7.52 8.11
N SER A 263 -12.65 7.30 9.22
CA SER A 263 -11.21 7.18 9.27
C SER A 263 -10.81 5.71 9.27
N TRP A 264 -10.17 5.25 8.20
CA TRP A 264 -9.83 3.85 7.99
C TRP A 264 -8.32 3.63 8.02
N THR A 265 -7.86 2.76 8.92
CA THR A 265 -6.47 2.33 8.97
C THR A 265 -6.31 1.06 8.13
N LEU A 266 -5.44 1.14 7.13
CA LEU A 266 -5.09 0.02 6.25
C LEU A 266 -3.80 -0.62 6.77
N THR A 267 -3.93 -1.79 7.40
CA THR A 267 -2.78 -2.57 7.84
C THR A 267 -2.39 -3.53 6.74
N LYS A 268 -1.20 -3.32 6.14
CA LYS A 268 -0.63 -4.24 5.15
C LYS A 268 -0.43 -5.63 5.77
N LEU A 269 -0.89 -6.66 5.07
CA LEU A 269 -0.68 -8.05 5.44
C LEU A 269 0.51 -8.59 4.64
N GLU A 270 1.61 -8.90 5.33
CA GLU A 270 2.80 -9.50 4.70
C GLU A 270 2.56 -10.96 4.28
N ILE A 271 1.69 -11.62 5.04
CA ILE A 271 1.23 -12.98 4.84
C ILE A 271 -0.29 -12.96 4.70
N GLU A 272 -0.81 -13.63 3.66
CA GLU A 272 -2.25 -13.81 3.49
C GLU A 272 -2.77 -14.76 4.58
N PRO A 273 -3.88 -14.39 5.26
CA PRO A 273 -4.51 -15.30 6.20
C PRO A 273 -4.81 -16.66 5.57
N THR A 274 -4.76 -17.71 6.37
CA THR A 274 -5.08 -19.12 6.03
C THR A 274 -4.27 -19.78 4.90
N SER A 275 -3.50 -19.01 4.12
CA SER A 275 -2.67 -19.49 3.03
C SER A 275 -1.56 -20.42 3.51
N ARG A 276 -1.21 -21.39 2.65
CA ARG A 276 -0.12 -22.34 2.87
C ARG A 276 1.10 -21.92 2.07
N TYR A 277 2.25 -21.89 2.72
CA TYR A 277 3.50 -21.43 2.18
C TYR A 277 4.54 -22.52 2.17
N ARG A 278 5.37 -22.54 1.13
CA ARG A 278 6.59 -23.31 1.11
C ARG A 278 7.76 -22.38 1.43
N LEU A 279 8.53 -22.71 2.45
CA LEU A 279 9.69 -21.91 2.84
C LEU A 279 10.93 -22.46 2.14
N THR A 280 11.46 -21.68 1.21
CA THR A 280 12.75 -21.91 0.56
C THR A 280 13.69 -20.77 0.98
N ASN A 281 14.99 -20.94 0.75
CA ASN A 281 15.95 -19.88 0.97
C ASN A 281 16.73 -19.57 -0.31
N GLU A 282 17.41 -18.43 -0.34
CA GLU A 282 18.15 -17.99 -1.52
C GLU A 282 19.41 -18.82 -1.79
N PHE A 283 19.95 -19.51 -0.79
CA PHE A 283 21.16 -20.31 -0.93
C PHE A 283 20.89 -21.64 -1.66
N LEU A 284 19.92 -22.41 -1.17
CA LEU A 284 19.50 -23.72 -1.70
C LEU A 284 18.47 -23.62 -2.82
N LYS A 285 17.95 -22.42 -3.07
CA LYS A 285 16.93 -22.12 -4.10
C LYS A 285 15.66 -22.96 -3.90
N ALA A 286 14.85 -23.06 -4.95
CA ALA A 286 13.58 -23.79 -4.92
C ALA A 286 13.74 -25.32 -4.81
N GLY A 287 14.95 -25.88 -4.97
CA GLY A 287 15.22 -27.32 -4.93
C GLY A 287 15.17 -27.92 -3.53
N ARG A 288 15.31 -27.10 -2.48
CA ARG A 288 15.17 -27.51 -1.08
C ARG A 288 14.17 -26.60 -0.36
N SER A 289 13.32 -27.18 0.48
CA SER A 289 12.38 -26.44 1.32
C SER A 289 12.41 -26.94 2.75
N LEU A 290 12.12 -26.03 3.69
CA LEU A 290 12.03 -26.36 5.10
C LEU A 290 10.88 -27.36 5.31
N GLY A 291 11.21 -28.52 5.86
CA GLY A 291 10.26 -29.55 6.28
C GLY A 291 10.26 -29.71 7.80
N ALA A 292 9.14 -30.20 8.32
CA ALA A 292 9.03 -30.63 9.71
C ALA A 292 8.84 -32.15 9.80
N HIS A 293 9.51 -32.76 10.76
CA HIS A 293 9.37 -34.17 11.09
C HIS A 293 8.36 -34.37 12.23
N ALA A 294 7.80 -35.57 12.33
CA ALA A 294 6.92 -35.95 13.44
C ALA A 294 7.61 -35.86 14.82
N SER A 295 8.94 -36.00 14.85
CA SER A 295 9.76 -35.78 16.06
C SER A 295 9.87 -34.32 16.49
N GLY A 296 9.43 -33.39 15.63
CA GLY A 296 9.55 -31.94 15.80
C GLY A 296 10.87 -31.35 15.30
N ALA A 297 11.79 -32.16 14.78
CA ALA A 297 12.96 -31.65 14.06
C ALA A 297 12.55 -30.93 12.77
N THR A 298 13.30 -29.91 12.37
CA THR A 298 13.13 -29.27 11.05
C THR A 298 14.40 -29.35 10.23
N GLU A 299 14.27 -29.49 8.92
CA GLU A 299 15.42 -29.58 8.01
C GLU A 299 15.11 -29.00 6.62
N MET A 300 16.15 -28.65 5.88
CA MET A 300 16.04 -28.30 4.45
C MET A 300 16.11 -29.57 3.60
N ALA A 301 14.96 -30.14 3.26
CA ALA A 301 14.85 -31.37 2.46
C ALA A 301 14.56 -31.07 0.98
N ALA A 302 14.73 -32.07 0.10
CA ALA A 302 14.34 -31.97 -1.30
C ALA A 302 12.88 -31.52 -1.44
N THR A 303 12.63 -30.49 -2.24
CA THR A 303 11.30 -29.93 -2.42
C THR A 303 10.36 -30.94 -3.08
N GLY A 304 9.23 -31.24 -2.44
CA GLY A 304 8.19 -32.13 -2.94
C GLY A 304 6.78 -31.69 -2.54
N GLN A 305 5.74 -32.35 -3.05
CA GLN A 305 4.34 -32.05 -2.73
C GLN A 305 3.91 -32.74 -1.43
N LEU A 306 4.54 -32.35 -0.32
CA LEU A 306 4.32 -32.94 1.01
C LEU A 306 3.75 -31.90 1.97
N ASP A 307 2.72 -32.26 2.73
CA ASP A 307 2.16 -31.39 3.78
C ASP A 307 3.20 -31.05 4.86
N SER A 308 4.19 -31.92 5.08
CA SER A 308 5.30 -31.65 6.01
C SER A 308 6.22 -30.51 5.56
N GLN A 309 6.12 -30.06 4.32
CA GLN A 309 6.87 -28.93 3.77
C GLN A 309 6.00 -27.68 3.54
N LEU A 310 4.74 -27.72 3.98
CA LEU A 310 3.82 -26.61 3.90
C LEU A 310 3.63 -26.00 5.29
N TRP A 311 3.63 -24.68 5.32
CA TRP A 311 3.62 -23.87 6.53
C TRP A 311 2.47 -22.88 6.51
N GLN A 312 1.86 -22.62 7.66
CA GLN A 312 0.86 -21.57 7.82
C GLN A 312 1.35 -20.56 8.85
N PHE A 313 1.03 -19.29 8.63
CA PHE A 313 1.37 -18.21 9.54
C PHE A 313 0.09 -17.70 10.19
N VAL A 314 0.01 -17.86 11.51
CA VAL A 314 -1.14 -17.44 12.32
C VAL A 314 -0.72 -16.19 13.08
N LEU A 315 -1.41 -15.07 12.92
CA LEU A 315 -1.05 -13.84 13.66
C LEU A 315 -1.30 -14.11 15.16
N ALA A 316 -0.31 -13.71 15.93
CA ALA A 316 -0.25 -13.90 17.37
C ALA A 316 -0.26 -12.57 18.14
N GLY A 317 -0.09 -11.46 17.43
CA GLY A 317 0.06 -10.11 17.96
C GLY A 317 0.38 -9.13 16.84
N PRO A 318 0.63 -7.85 17.14
CA PRO A 318 0.94 -6.85 16.12
C PRO A 318 2.14 -7.25 15.26
N GLN A 319 1.89 -7.70 14.02
CA GLN A 319 2.90 -8.17 13.06
C GLN A 319 3.78 -9.34 13.52
N THR A 320 3.34 -10.09 14.54
CA THR A 320 4.03 -11.31 15.00
C THR A 320 3.17 -12.52 14.70
N TYR A 321 3.80 -13.61 14.30
CA TYR A 321 3.15 -14.83 13.83
C TYR A 321 3.63 -16.05 14.60
N ARG A 322 2.73 -17.00 14.80
CA ARG A 322 3.09 -18.41 15.02
C ARG A 322 3.15 -19.10 13.68
N ILE A 323 4.21 -19.87 13.47
CA ILE A 323 4.45 -20.61 12.24
C ILE A 323 4.12 -22.06 12.52
N THR A 324 3.04 -22.58 11.92
CA THR A 324 2.59 -23.96 12.09
C THR A 324 2.92 -24.76 10.83
N ASN A 325 3.07 -26.07 10.98
CA ASN A 325 3.30 -26.98 9.86
C ASN A 325 2.01 -27.72 9.54
N VAL A 326 1.67 -27.85 8.26
CA VAL A 326 0.39 -28.44 7.82
C VAL A 326 0.28 -29.91 8.26
N ALA A 327 1.37 -30.69 8.22
CA ALA A 327 1.33 -32.09 8.64
C ALA A 327 1.20 -32.29 10.16
N LEU A 328 1.66 -31.34 10.97
CA LEU A 328 1.58 -31.42 12.44
C LEU A 328 0.33 -30.73 13.01
N GLY A 329 -0.29 -29.85 12.22
CA GLY A 329 -1.45 -29.05 12.64
C GLY A 329 -1.09 -27.86 13.53
N ASP A 330 -2.13 -27.20 14.04
CA ASP A 330 -2.05 -25.97 14.84
C ASP A 330 -1.58 -26.18 16.30
N LYS A 331 -1.58 -27.43 16.76
CA LYS A 331 -1.08 -27.82 18.08
C LYS A 331 0.43 -27.69 18.22
N PHE A 332 1.16 -27.47 17.12
CA PHE A 332 2.60 -27.28 17.14
C PHE A 332 3.00 -26.00 16.41
N SER A 333 3.92 -25.24 17.01
CA SER A 333 4.49 -24.02 16.45
C SER A 333 6.01 -24.13 16.39
N LEU A 334 6.59 -23.53 15.35
CA LEU A 334 8.03 -23.41 15.20
C LEU A 334 8.59 -22.56 16.35
N ALA A 335 9.56 -23.09 17.08
CA ALA A 335 10.18 -22.44 18.22
C ALA A 335 11.69 -22.35 18.04
N ALA A 336 12.27 -21.23 18.47
CA ALA A 336 13.69 -21.05 18.64
C ALA A 336 13.94 -20.16 19.88
N SER A 337 15.08 -20.33 20.53
CA SER A 337 15.43 -19.58 21.75
C SER A 337 16.93 -19.53 21.93
N THR A 338 17.43 -18.68 22.81
CA THR A 338 18.87 -18.63 23.11
C THR A 338 19.40 -19.94 23.70
N ALA A 339 18.58 -20.69 24.44
CA ALA A 339 18.92 -22.00 25.00
C ALA A 339 18.87 -23.13 23.97
N ASN A 340 18.05 -22.99 22.93
CA ASN A 340 17.95 -23.91 21.81
C ASN A 340 17.72 -23.12 20.52
N PRO A 341 18.80 -22.67 19.85
CA PRO A 341 18.70 -21.81 18.68
C PRO A 341 18.28 -22.58 17.43
N LEU A 342 18.36 -23.91 17.45
CA LEU A 342 17.87 -24.75 16.35
C LEU A 342 16.34 -24.67 16.29
N PRO A 343 15.77 -24.23 15.15
CA PRO A 343 14.33 -24.21 14.96
C PRO A 343 13.76 -25.62 15.13
N THR A 344 12.76 -25.76 15.99
CA THR A 344 12.08 -27.04 16.23
C THR A 344 10.60 -26.82 16.44
N MET A 345 9.78 -27.76 16.02
CA MET A 345 8.35 -27.76 16.31
C MET A 345 8.14 -28.15 17.77
N LYS A 346 7.40 -27.31 18.50
CA LYS A 346 7.03 -27.53 19.90
C LYS A 346 5.52 -27.40 20.07
N PRO A 347 4.91 -28.04 21.09
CA PRO A 347 3.52 -27.79 21.42
C PRO A 347 3.25 -26.30 21.51
N THR A 348 2.18 -25.82 20.87
CA THR A 348 1.84 -24.41 20.80
C THR A 348 1.57 -23.88 22.22
N ASP A 349 2.38 -22.90 22.62
CA ASP A 349 2.24 -22.16 23.86
C ASP A 349 1.94 -20.70 23.49
N VAL A 350 0.71 -20.28 23.77
CA VAL A 350 0.22 -18.92 23.45
C VAL A 350 0.94 -17.84 24.26
N THR A 351 1.59 -18.20 25.36
CA THR A 351 2.31 -17.28 26.24
C THR A 351 3.81 -17.18 25.91
N SER A 352 4.35 -18.15 25.18
CA SER A 352 5.78 -18.20 24.88
C SER A 352 6.18 -17.26 23.73
N ASN A 353 7.18 -16.41 23.99
CA ASN A 353 7.82 -15.59 22.96
C ASN A 353 8.76 -16.38 22.05
N THR A 354 9.18 -17.58 22.43
CA THR A 354 10.06 -18.45 21.61
C THR A 354 9.36 -18.94 20.35
N GLN A 355 8.03 -18.86 20.30
CA GLN A 355 7.19 -19.27 19.18
C GLN A 355 6.67 -18.08 18.36
N LEU A 356 7.10 -16.85 18.68
CA LEU A 356 6.69 -15.66 17.97
C LEU A 356 7.75 -15.27 16.95
N TRP A 357 7.30 -15.08 15.71
CA TRP A 357 8.13 -14.73 14.58
C TRP A 357 7.62 -13.45 13.92
N ARG A 358 8.53 -12.51 13.68
CA ARG A 358 8.27 -11.35 12.84
C ARG A 358 8.68 -11.66 11.41
N ILE A 359 7.81 -11.32 10.48
CA ILE A 359 8.08 -11.47 9.04
C ILE A 359 8.37 -10.08 8.48
N VAL A 360 9.61 -9.88 8.04
CA VAL A 360 10.06 -8.61 7.48
C VAL A 360 10.32 -8.81 5.99
N SER A 361 9.60 -8.07 5.15
CA SER A 361 9.83 -8.08 3.71
C SER A 361 11.13 -7.33 3.36
N GLU A 362 11.96 -7.94 2.54
CA GLU A 362 13.16 -7.36 1.92
C GLU A 362 13.00 -7.34 0.40
N GLY A 363 11.88 -6.78 -0.06
CA GLY A 363 11.48 -6.82 -1.47
C GLY A 363 10.66 -8.08 -1.78
N ILE A 364 11.21 -8.98 -2.57
CA ILE A 364 10.55 -10.26 -2.92
C ILE A 364 10.89 -11.40 -1.96
N THR A 365 11.86 -11.19 -1.07
CA THR A 365 12.26 -12.14 -0.02
C THR A 365 11.82 -11.65 1.35
N PHE A 366 11.95 -12.53 2.34
CA PHE A 366 11.52 -12.27 3.71
C PHE A 366 12.58 -12.73 4.70
N ARG A 367 12.75 -11.97 5.78
CA ARG A 367 13.42 -12.43 6.99
C ARG A 367 12.39 -12.85 8.03
N LEU A 368 12.64 -14.01 8.63
CA LEU A 368 11.87 -14.56 9.74
C LEU A 368 12.69 -14.35 11.01
N ILE A 369 12.29 -13.40 11.85
CA ILE A 369 13.01 -13.02 13.07
C ILE A 369 12.28 -13.59 14.27
N ASN A 370 12.97 -14.32 15.14
CA ASN A 370 12.37 -14.86 16.35
C ASN A 370 12.40 -13.81 17.48
N GLU A 371 11.25 -13.57 18.13
CA GLU A 371 11.14 -12.54 19.18
C GLU A 371 11.93 -12.90 20.45
N SER A 372 12.21 -14.18 20.73
CA SER A 372 13.04 -14.60 21.87
C SER A 372 14.54 -14.41 21.64
N LEU A 373 15.00 -14.53 20.38
CA LEU A 373 16.41 -14.31 20.02
C LEU A 373 16.72 -12.81 19.82
N GLY A 374 15.72 -12.03 19.39
CA GLY A 374 15.87 -10.60 19.11
C GLY A 374 16.21 -10.29 17.64
N PRO A 375 16.28 -9.00 17.27
CA PRO A 375 16.31 -8.55 15.88
C PRO A 375 17.59 -8.92 15.10
N GLY A 376 18.65 -9.33 15.80
CA GLY A 376 19.91 -9.78 15.18
C GLY A 376 19.91 -11.24 14.72
N PHE A 377 18.85 -12.00 15.00
CA PHE A 377 18.79 -13.43 14.70
C PHE A 377 17.57 -13.75 13.84
N SER A 378 17.83 -14.31 12.67
CA SER A 378 16.80 -14.80 11.74
C SER A 378 16.89 -16.32 11.58
N LEU A 379 15.79 -16.92 11.11
CA LEU A 379 15.82 -18.28 10.59
C LEU A 379 16.88 -18.35 9.49
N ASP A 380 17.83 -19.26 9.66
CA ASP A 380 18.99 -19.38 8.79
C ASP A 380 19.27 -20.85 8.46
N ASN A 381 19.99 -21.08 7.36
CA ASN A 381 20.60 -22.36 7.08
C ASN A 381 22.11 -22.24 7.26
N ASP A 382 22.72 -23.17 7.98
CA ASP A 382 24.16 -23.19 8.28
C ASP A 382 25.08 -23.34 7.05
N GLY A 383 24.52 -23.35 5.83
CA GLY A 383 25.25 -23.46 4.57
C GLY A 383 25.95 -24.81 4.38
N ALA A 384 25.84 -25.73 5.35
CA ALA A 384 26.39 -27.06 5.22
C ALA A 384 25.53 -27.82 4.22
N ALA A 385 26.13 -28.23 3.09
CA ALA A 385 25.50 -29.21 2.23
C ALA A 385 25.13 -30.42 3.11
N PRO A 386 23.89 -30.93 3.05
CA PRO A 386 23.60 -32.21 3.67
C PRO A 386 24.51 -33.23 3.02
N ASN A 387 25.23 -33.99 3.84
CA ASN A 387 25.88 -35.20 3.39
C ASN A 387 24.79 -36.08 2.77
N ASP A 388 24.72 -36.14 1.44
CA ASP A 388 23.93 -37.15 0.74
C ASP A 388 24.49 -38.51 1.19
N PRO A 389 23.66 -39.43 1.72
CA PRO A 389 24.09 -40.81 1.95
C PRO A 389 24.36 -41.54 0.64
#